data_AF-A0A813JQB2-F1
#
_entry.id   AF-A0A813JQB2-F1
#
_cell.length_a   1.000
_cell.length_b   1.000
_cell.length_c   1.000
_cell.angle_alpha   90.00
_cell.angle_beta   90.00
_cell.angle_gamma   90.00
#
_symmetry.space_group_name_H-M   'P 1'
#
loop_
_entity.id
_entity.type
_entity.pdbx_description
1 polymer ?
#
loop_
_entity_poly.entity_id
_entity_poly.type
_entity_poly.pdbx_seq_one_letter_code
_entity_poly.pdbx_strand_id
1 'polypeptide(L)'
;MMAEDKWGVRRRDNGEVAQYLDSLQIESASSSPSTQSRRRSPCSGWIATTVVVVLAALALVKPTSCASVEKCASAEKEITHIYNVFASFGLATVFLHELAGLSLAYRSTRRAMHFIPHLKDALVPSALLCTTFFLLIVENLVLCFFKSPWYAHSTSLGDEVLDGKPVYTVFYLEWLVNVPILLILAGKHALLRPMAEVTRPLVVTNIYIILAWSAHFIPSVGLRYSVVAVSFGMYGWASLDMVQWVSRYHREHPDEGRLSRPFLCWALITIFGIYGIVFLGRMSGHVSIEAERLFFTFWNLGSKLLASMAIAGIRSSENHNLLLNMLVNTNTVFQRGIREEQELSA
;
A
#
# COMPACT_ATOMS: atom_id res chain seq x y z
N MET A 1 -51.46 -26.05 -24.22
CA MET A 1 -49.99 -26.06 -24.03
C MET A 1 -49.46 -24.66 -24.34
N MET A 2 -49.37 -23.81 -23.33
CA MET A 2 -48.53 -22.61 -23.33
C MET A 2 -47.97 -22.52 -21.92
N ALA A 3 -46.67 -22.76 -21.78
CA ALA A 3 -45.96 -22.60 -20.53
C ALA A 3 -45.60 -21.12 -20.42
N GLU A 4 -46.26 -20.41 -19.51
CA GLU A 4 -45.85 -19.07 -19.11
C GLU A 4 -44.53 -19.19 -18.34
N ASP A 5 -43.44 -18.77 -18.99
CA ASP A 5 -42.17 -18.49 -18.34
C ASP A 5 -42.36 -17.35 -17.32
N LYS A 6 -42.64 -17.75 -16.07
CA LYS A 6 -42.51 -16.88 -14.90
C LYS A 6 -41.04 -16.52 -14.72
N TRP A 7 -40.61 -15.46 -15.41
CA TRP A 7 -39.47 -14.66 -14.99
C TRP A 7 -39.82 -14.04 -13.64
N GLY A 8 -39.58 -14.80 -12.57
CA GLY A 8 -39.55 -14.33 -11.20
C GLY A 8 -38.40 -13.36 -11.06
N VAL A 9 -38.60 -12.11 -11.50
CA VAL A 9 -37.80 -10.97 -11.08
C VAL A 9 -37.97 -10.88 -9.57
N ARG A 10 -37.05 -11.54 -8.86
CA ARG A 10 -36.88 -11.38 -7.41
C ARG A 10 -36.68 -9.88 -7.22
N ARG A 11 -37.70 -9.18 -6.72
CA ARG A 11 -37.56 -7.84 -6.14
C ARG A 11 -36.46 -7.98 -5.09
N ARG A 12 -35.23 -7.61 -5.43
CA ARG A 12 -34.25 -7.22 -4.42
C ARG A 12 -34.86 -6.01 -3.75
N ASP A 13 -35.24 -6.18 -2.49
CA ASP A 13 -35.85 -5.13 -1.72
C ASP A 13 -34.95 -3.89 -1.76
N ASN A 14 -35.54 -2.75 -2.10
CA ASN A 14 -34.89 -1.44 -2.07
C ASN A 14 -34.37 -1.05 -0.66
N GLY A 15 -34.54 -1.93 0.35
CA GLY A 15 -34.01 -1.78 1.70
C GLY A 15 -32.48 -1.82 1.78
N GLU A 16 -31.78 -2.53 0.88
CA GLU A 16 -30.30 -2.57 0.89
C GLU A 16 -29.68 -1.20 0.53
N VAL A 17 -30.32 -0.45 -0.37
CA VAL A 17 -29.85 0.88 -0.80
C VAL A 17 -30.11 1.92 0.30
N ALA A 18 -31.26 1.83 0.96
CA ALA A 18 -31.54 2.66 2.13
C ALA A 18 -30.56 2.34 3.27
N GLN A 19 -30.23 1.07 3.52
CA GLN A 19 -29.22 0.67 4.51
C GLN A 19 -27.81 1.15 4.18
N TYR A 20 -27.41 1.21 2.91
CA TYR A 20 -26.09 1.72 2.52
C TYR A 20 -26.00 3.26 2.64
N LEU A 21 -27.07 3.99 2.28
CA LEU A 21 -27.12 5.43 2.49
C LEU A 21 -27.26 5.78 3.98
N ASP A 22 -28.03 4.99 4.74
CA ASP A 22 -28.14 5.11 6.20
C ASP A 22 -26.83 4.72 6.88
N SER A 23 -26.07 3.72 6.44
CA SER A 23 -24.77 3.41 7.04
C SER A 23 -23.76 4.54 6.81
N LEU A 24 -23.78 5.16 5.63
CA LEU A 24 -23.01 6.38 5.33
C LEU A 24 -23.50 7.59 6.15
N GLN A 25 -24.81 7.73 6.39
CA GLN A 25 -25.37 8.80 7.22
C GLN A 25 -25.20 8.56 8.73
N ILE A 26 -25.25 7.32 9.21
CA ILE A 26 -25.08 6.95 10.63
C ILE A 26 -23.63 7.12 11.07
N GLU A 27 -22.65 6.86 10.18
CA GLU A 27 -21.26 7.27 10.45
C GLU A 27 -21.14 8.80 10.57
N SER A 28 -21.93 9.57 9.81
CA SER A 28 -21.94 11.04 9.95
C SER A 28 -22.69 11.54 11.20
N ALA A 29 -23.79 10.88 11.58
CA ALA A 29 -24.72 11.33 12.63
C ALA A 29 -24.37 10.83 14.04
N SER A 30 -23.63 9.72 14.18
CA SER A 30 -23.19 9.21 15.49
C SER A 30 -22.04 10.02 16.12
N SER A 31 -21.50 11.01 15.41
CA SER A 31 -20.52 11.96 15.94
C SER A 31 -21.20 13.10 16.72
N SER A 32 -21.85 12.77 17.84
CA SER A 32 -22.32 13.80 18.78
C SER A 32 -21.14 14.68 19.24
N PRO A 33 -21.19 16.01 19.05
CA PRO A 33 -20.04 16.91 19.21
C PRO A 33 -19.56 17.11 20.66
N SER A 34 -20.24 16.57 21.66
CA SER A 34 -20.03 16.95 23.07
C SER A 34 -18.92 16.20 23.81
N THR A 35 -18.30 15.18 23.22
CA THR A 35 -17.14 14.46 23.84
C THR A 35 -16.03 14.17 22.84
N GLN A 36 -15.79 15.11 21.93
CA GLN A 36 -14.59 15.12 21.09
C GLN A 36 -13.39 15.57 21.94
N SER A 37 -13.04 14.77 22.95
CA SER A 37 -11.79 14.93 23.70
C SER A 37 -10.66 15.01 22.69
N ARG A 38 -9.70 15.93 22.90
CA ARG A 38 -8.47 16.13 22.12
C ARG A 38 -7.67 14.81 21.99
N ARG A 39 -8.14 13.85 21.21
CA ARG A 39 -7.35 12.71 20.76
C ARG A 39 -6.31 13.29 19.82
N ARG A 40 -5.10 13.48 20.36
CA ARG A 40 -3.90 13.81 19.57
C ARG A 40 -3.90 12.91 18.34
N SER A 41 -3.70 13.50 17.17
CA SER A 41 -3.75 12.76 15.92
C SER A 41 -2.74 11.61 16.00
N PRO A 42 -3.18 10.35 15.81
CA PRO A 42 -2.30 9.18 15.87
C PRO A 42 -1.14 9.28 14.84
N CYS A 43 -1.28 10.16 13.85
CA CYS A 43 -0.26 10.44 12.85
C CYS A 43 1.06 10.98 13.41
N SER A 44 1.02 11.84 14.42
CA SER A 44 2.24 12.44 14.97
C SER A 44 3.11 11.43 15.73
N GLY A 45 2.47 10.47 16.39
CA GLY A 45 3.15 9.46 17.20
C GLY A 45 3.99 8.49 16.36
N TRP A 46 3.48 8.02 15.22
CA TRP A 46 4.22 7.04 14.42
C TRP A 46 5.44 7.64 13.74
N ILE A 47 5.35 8.87 13.20
CA ILE A 47 6.49 9.56 12.59
C ILE A 47 7.59 9.74 13.64
N ALA A 48 7.23 10.21 14.84
CA ALA A 48 8.18 10.37 15.93
C ALA A 48 8.85 9.04 16.30
N THR A 49 8.08 7.95 16.45
CA THR A 49 8.62 6.61 16.73
C THR A 49 9.56 6.14 15.62
N THR A 50 9.18 6.27 14.35
CA THR A 50 10.04 5.89 13.22
C THR A 50 11.35 6.69 13.23
N VAL A 51 11.28 8.01 13.42
CA VAL A 51 12.48 8.87 13.49
C VAL A 51 13.39 8.46 14.65
N VAL A 52 12.84 8.23 15.85
CA VAL A 52 13.61 7.79 17.02
C VAL A 52 14.30 6.45 16.75
N VAL A 53 13.61 5.49 16.13
CA VAL A 53 14.17 4.18 15.80
C VAL A 53 15.26 4.30 14.73
N VAL A 54 15.08 5.13 13.69
CA VAL A 54 16.12 5.41 12.69
C VAL A 54 17.37 6.01 13.35
N LEU A 55 17.20 7.02 14.21
CA LEU A 55 18.32 7.66 14.89
C LEU A 55 19.06 6.70 15.82
N ALA A 56 18.32 5.87 16.56
CA ALA A 56 18.90 4.83 17.41
C ALA A 56 19.67 3.79 16.58
N ALA A 57 19.10 3.34 15.46
CA ALA A 57 19.77 2.43 14.53
C ALA A 57 21.06 3.02 13.98
N LEU A 58 21.02 4.25 13.47
CA LEU A 58 22.20 4.95 12.94
C LEU A 58 23.31 5.11 13.99
N ALA A 59 22.94 5.43 15.23
CA ALA A 59 23.90 5.55 16.33
C ALA A 59 24.57 4.21 16.68
N LEU A 60 23.84 3.10 16.54
CA LEU A 60 24.33 1.75 16.86
C LEU A 60 25.20 1.15 15.76
N VAL A 61 24.79 1.26 14.49
CA VAL A 61 25.41 0.49 13.40
C VAL A 61 26.46 1.21 12.58
N LYS A 62 26.48 2.56 12.59
CA LYS A 62 27.47 3.39 11.86
C LYS A 62 27.79 2.87 10.45
N PRO A 63 26.80 2.83 9.53
CA PRO A 63 26.98 2.25 8.21
C PRO A 63 28.09 3.00 7.44
N THR A 64 28.99 2.25 6.81
CA THR A 64 30.07 2.82 6.00
C THR A 64 29.65 2.86 4.54
N SER A 65 29.84 4.01 3.86
CA SER A 65 29.48 4.12 2.44
C SER A 65 30.26 3.11 1.60
N CYS A 66 29.59 2.53 0.60
CA CYS A 66 30.24 1.62 -0.33
C CYS A 66 31.36 2.31 -1.13
N ALA A 67 31.28 3.64 -1.30
CA ALA A 67 32.28 4.45 -1.98
C ALA A 67 33.65 4.45 -1.27
N SER A 68 33.67 4.28 0.06
CA SER A 68 34.89 4.27 0.86
C SER A 68 35.49 2.88 1.05
N VAL A 69 34.85 1.83 0.55
CA VAL A 69 35.31 0.43 0.69
C VAL A 69 35.55 -0.17 -0.69
N GLU A 70 36.81 -0.39 -1.05
CA GLU A 70 37.21 -0.84 -2.39
C GLU A 70 36.49 -2.13 -2.82
N LYS A 71 36.42 -3.14 -1.95
CA LYS A 71 35.69 -4.40 -2.22
C LYS A 71 34.22 -4.17 -2.55
N CYS A 72 33.59 -3.22 -1.87
CA CYS A 72 32.18 -2.86 -2.08
C CYS A 72 32.00 -2.10 -3.39
N ALA A 73 32.83 -1.09 -3.63
CA ALA A 73 32.80 -0.27 -4.84
C ALA A 73 33.07 -1.10 -6.11
N SER A 74 33.98 -2.07 -6.05
CA SER A 74 34.27 -2.97 -7.17
C SER A 74 33.10 -3.90 -7.46
N ALA A 75 32.49 -4.50 -6.44
CA ALA A 75 31.30 -5.33 -6.60
C ALA A 75 30.09 -4.54 -7.14
N GLU A 76 30.00 -3.25 -6.84
CA GLU A 76 28.93 -2.39 -7.35
C GLU A 76 29.08 -2.08 -8.84
N LYS A 77 30.31 -1.83 -9.31
CA LYS A 77 30.62 -1.55 -10.72
C LYS A 77 30.30 -2.71 -11.67
N GLU A 78 30.35 -3.95 -11.19
CA GLU A 78 30.06 -5.14 -11.99
C GLU A 78 28.57 -5.27 -12.35
N ILE A 79 27.69 -4.52 -11.68
CA ILE A 79 26.27 -4.75 -11.77
C ILE A 79 25.62 -3.89 -12.85
N THR A 80 24.85 -4.54 -13.72
CA THR A 80 24.23 -3.86 -14.88
C THR A 80 23.06 -2.95 -14.46
N HIS A 81 23.11 -1.69 -14.87
CA HIS A 81 22.07 -0.68 -14.56
C HIS A 81 20.95 -0.58 -15.60
N ILE A 82 21.00 -1.37 -16.67
CA ILE A 82 20.05 -1.28 -17.79
C ILE A 82 18.60 -1.56 -17.37
N TYR A 83 18.39 -2.45 -16.40
CA TYR A 83 17.05 -2.80 -15.90
C TYR A 83 16.36 -1.62 -15.21
N ASN A 84 17.12 -0.79 -14.50
CA ASN A 84 16.59 0.40 -13.81
C ASN A 84 16.16 1.47 -14.83
N VAL A 85 16.82 1.55 -15.98
CA VAL A 85 16.42 2.46 -17.08
C VAL A 85 15.06 2.03 -17.63
N PHE A 86 14.90 0.75 -17.98
CA PHE A 86 13.62 0.22 -18.45
C PHE A 86 12.51 0.36 -17.41
N ALA A 87 12.82 0.06 -16.14
CA ALA A 87 11.89 0.25 -15.03
C ALA A 87 11.45 1.72 -14.91
N SER A 88 12.39 2.67 -15.02
CA SER A 88 12.08 4.12 -14.96
C SER A 88 11.12 4.55 -16.06
N PHE A 89 11.32 4.10 -17.31
CA PHE A 89 10.42 4.44 -18.41
C PHE A 89 9.01 3.82 -18.23
N GLY A 90 8.95 2.56 -17.80
CA GLY A 90 7.68 1.90 -17.48
C GLY A 90 6.92 2.62 -16.37
N LEU A 91 7.63 2.93 -15.28
CA LEU A 91 7.09 3.68 -14.13
C LEU A 91 6.64 5.08 -14.52
N ALA A 92 7.41 5.80 -15.35
CA ALA A 92 7.02 7.13 -15.83
C ALA A 92 5.71 7.08 -16.63
N THR A 93 5.53 6.05 -17.46
CA THR A 93 4.28 5.86 -18.21
C THR A 93 3.09 5.64 -17.28
N VAL A 94 3.22 4.75 -16.29
CA VAL A 94 2.15 4.48 -15.32
C VAL A 94 1.89 5.68 -14.41
N PHE A 95 2.93 6.38 -13.97
CA PHE A 95 2.83 7.61 -13.19
C PHE A 95 2.06 8.69 -13.94
N LEU A 96 2.38 8.94 -15.21
CA LEU A 96 1.68 9.93 -16.03
C LEU A 96 0.20 9.56 -16.24
N HIS A 97 -0.09 8.27 -16.40
CA HIS A 97 -1.47 7.79 -16.48
C HIS A 97 -2.26 8.07 -15.19
N GLU A 98 -1.73 7.68 -14.04
CA GLU A 98 -2.36 7.95 -12.74
C GLU A 98 -2.48 9.45 -12.44
N LEU A 99 -1.45 10.24 -12.80
CA LEU A 99 -1.44 11.69 -12.62
C LEU A 99 -2.50 12.37 -13.48
N ALA A 100 -2.68 11.92 -14.73
CA ALA A 100 -3.74 12.41 -15.60
C ALA A 100 -5.13 12.06 -15.02
N GLY A 101 -5.32 10.82 -14.57
CA GLY A 101 -6.55 10.37 -13.91
C GLY A 101 -6.88 11.20 -12.66
N LEU A 102 -5.89 11.41 -11.78
CA LEU A 102 -6.02 12.25 -10.59
C LEU A 102 -6.36 13.70 -10.95
N SER A 103 -5.68 14.26 -11.95
CA SER A 103 -5.89 15.64 -12.38
C SER A 103 -7.30 15.86 -12.94
N LEU A 104 -7.80 14.91 -13.74
CA LEU A 104 -9.15 14.95 -14.27
C LEU A 104 -10.19 14.81 -13.15
N ALA A 105 -10.01 13.85 -12.24
CA ALA A 105 -10.90 13.64 -11.09
C ALA A 105 -10.91 14.85 -10.15
N TYR A 106 -9.76 15.47 -9.90
CA TYR A 106 -9.67 16.68 -9.10
C TYR A 106 -10.42 17.85 -9.75
N ARG A 107 -10.21 18.07 -11.07
CA ARG A 107 -10.88 19.16 -11.80
C ARG A 107 -12.39 18.98 -11.84
N SER A 108 -12.90 17.76 -12.06
CA SER A 108 -14.34 17.49 -12.10
C SER A 108 -14.99 17.63 -10.73
N THR A 109 -14.33 17.19 -9.66
CA THR A 109 -14.87 17.23 -8.30
C THR A 109 -14.66 18.57 -7.60
N ARG A 110 -13.77 19.46 -8.09
CA ARG A 110 -13.42 20.73 -7.42
C ARG A 110 -14.60 21.58 -7.00
N ARG A 111 -15.62 21.69 -7.85
CA ARG A 111 -16.82 22.49 -7.54
C ARG A 111 -17.71 21.80 -6.49
N ALA A 112 -17.78 20.48 -6.52
CA ALA A 112 -18.59 19.68 -5.60
C ALA A 112 -17.91 19.44 -4.24
N MET A 113 -16.57 19.49 -4.17
CA MET A 113 -15.79 19.24 -2.94
C MET A 113 -16.11 20.21 -1.81
N HIS A 114 -16.61 21.41 -2.10
CA HIS A 114 -17.02 22.33 -1.05
C HIS A 114 -18.30 21.86 -0.34
N PHE A 115 -19.19 21.19 -1.07
CA PHE A 115 -20.49 20.74 -0.57
C PHE A 115 -20.43 19.32 0.01
N ILE A 116 -19.56 18.46 -0.54
CA ILE A 116 -19.48 17.05 -0.17
C ILE A 116 -18.03 16.73 0.28
N PRO A 117 -17.72 16.81 1.58
CA PRO A 117 -16.36 16.65 2.09
C PRO A 117 -15.76 15.26 1.80
N HIS A 118 -16.59 14.22 1.72
CA HIS A 118 -16.17 12.85 1.41
C HIS A 118 -15.56 12.66 0.01
N LEU A 119 -15.77 13.61 -0.92
CA LEU A 119 -15.14 13.55 -2.25
C LEU A 119 -13.62 13.65 -2.19
N LYS A 120 -13.06 14.25 -1.13
CA LYS A 120 -11.61 14.32 -0.93
C LYS A 120 -11.00 12.94 -0.71
N ASP A 121 -11.69 12.09 0.04
CA ASP A 121 -11.22 10.74 0.37
C ASP A 121 -11.14 9.84 -0.88
N ALA A 122 -11.98 10.09 -1.88
CA ALA A 122 -11.95 9.39 -3.17
C ALA A 122 -10.70 9.71 -4.02
N LEU A 123 -10.03 10.84 -3.77
CA LEU A 123 -8.80 11.23 -4.47
C LEU A 123 -7.53 10.69 -3.80
N VAL A 124 -7.60 10.35 -2.51
CA VAL A 124 -6.45 9.91 -1.71
C VAL A 124 -5.75 8.69 -2.32
N PRO A 125 -6.44 7.62 -2.77
CA PRO A 125 -5.76 6.45 -3.35
C PRO A 125 -4.89 6.79 -4.56
N SER A 126 -5.40 7.61 -5.50
CA SER A 126 -4.61 8.03 -6.67
C SER A 126 -3.45 8.93 -6.28
N ALA A 127 -3.64 9.85 -5.33
CA ALA A 127 -2.53 10.70 -4.86
C ALA A 127 -1.41 9.87 -4.20
N LEU A 128 -1.79 8.86 -3.42
CA LEU A 128 -0.87 7.90 -2.80
C LEU A 128 -0.13 7.04 -3.83
N LEU A 129 -0.83 6.54 -4.86
CA LEU A 129 -0.21 5.80 -5.97
C LEU A 129 0.74 6.67 -6.79
N CYS A 130 0.35 7.90 -7.13
CA CYS A 130 1.23 8.87 -7.78
C CYS A 130 2.51 9.11 -6.96
N THR A 131 2.38 9.28 -5.65
CA THR A 131 3.53 9.45 -4.74
C THR A 131 4.44 8.22 -4.77
N THR A 132 3.84 7.03 -4.70
CA THR A 132 4.54 5.74 -4.77
C THR A 132 5.36 5.63 -6.06
N PHE A 133 4.74 5.88 -7.22
CA PHE A 133 5.43 5.78 -8.51
C PHE A 133 6.49 6.86 -8.70
N PHE A 134 6.23 8.09 -8.24
CA PHE A 134 7.23 9.16 -8.26
C PHE A 134 8.48 8.75 -7.49
N LEU A 135 8.33 8.20 -6.28
CA LEU A 135 9.47 7.74 -5.47
C LEU A 135 10.23 6.61 -6.14
N LEU A 136 9.54 5.65 -6.77
CA LEU A 136 10.20 4.58 -7.53
C LEU A 136 10.96 5.11 -8.75
N ILE A 137 10.43 6.12 -9.46
CA ILE A 137 11.15 6.78 -10.55
C ILE A 137 12.42 7.41 -10.00
N VAL A 138 12.32 8.18 -8.91
CA VAL A 138 13.49 8.83 -8.28
C VAL A 138 14.53 7.80 -7.84
N GLU A 139 14.13 6.71 -7.18
CA GLU A 139 15.01 5.60 -6.80
C GLU A 139 15.75 5.01 -8.00
N ASN A 140 15.03 4.66 -9.07
CA ASN A 140 15.64 4.04 -10.24
C ASN A 140 16.54 5.03 -11.00
N LEU A 141 16.17 6.31 -11.09
CA LEU A 141 17.03 7.35 -11.64
C LEU A 141 18.30 7.55 -10.80
N VAL A 142 18.20 7.49 -9.47
CA VAL A 142 19.36 7.56 -8.58
C VAL A 142 20.32 6.41 -8.87
N LEU A 143 19.80 5.20 -8.99
CA LEU A 143 20.59 4.02 -9.34
C LEU A 143 21.16 4.06 -10.77
N CYS A 144 20.58 4.83 -11.70
CA CYS A 144 21.07 4.94 -13.08
C CYS A 144 22.14 6.02 -13.27
N PHE A 145 21.95 7.19 -12.67
CA PHE A 145 22.72 8.39 -13.02
C PHE A 145 23.84 8.72 -12.03
N PHE A 146 23.76 8.27 -10.78
CA PHE A 146 24.77 8.60 -9.79
C PHE A 146 25.94 7.63 -9.83
N LYS A 147 27.10 8.14 -10.23
CA LYS A 147 28.37 7.38 -10.25
C LYS A 147 28.93 7.09 -8.86
N SER A 148 28.49 7.82 -7.84
CA SER A 148 28.91 7.62 -6.46
C SER A 148 27.88 6.74 -5.75
N PRO A 149 28.27 5.58 -5.18
CA PRO A 149 27.36 4.65 -4.53
C PRO A 149 26.99 5.10 -3.10
N TRP A 150 26.62 6.37 -2.92
CA TRP A 150 26.10 6.88 -1.64
C TRP A 150 24.77 6.20 -1.25
N TYR A 151 24.07 5.64 -2.23
CA TYR A 151 22.85 4.85 -2.07
C TYR A 151 23.09 3.42 -1.54
N ALA A 152 24.35 2.99 -1.46
CA ALA A 152 24.75 1.69 -0.95
C ALA A 152 25.74 1.81 0.20
N HIS A 153 25.63 0.91 1.16
CA HIS A 153 26.55 0.82 2.30
C HIS A 153 27.21 -0.55 2.31
N SER A 154 28.42 -0.62 2.86
CA SER A 154 29.17 -1.86 2.98
C SER A 154 28.70 -2.66 4.19
N THR A 155 28.46 -3.96 4.01
CA THR A 155 28.19 -4.89 5.12
C THR A 155 29.38 -4.96 6.07
N SER A 156 29.09 -5.13 7.36
CA SER A 156 30.09 -5.42 8.41
C SER A 156 29.64 -6.64 9.21
N LEU A 157 29.95 -7.82 8.69
CA LEU A 157 29.41 -9.10 9.16
C LEU A 157 30.47 -10.02 9.80
N GLY A 158 31.76 -9.68 9.65
CA GLY A 158 32.87 -10.48 10.19
C GLY A 158 33.05 -11.84 9.51
N ASP A 159 32.39 -12.06 8.37
CA ASP A 159 32.46 -13.26 7.53
C ASP A 159 33.07 -12.88 6.19
N GLU A 160 34.18 -13.51 5.79
CA GLU A 160 34.93 -13.17 4.58
C GLU A 160 34.07 -13.13 3.31
N VAL A 161 33.07 -14.00 3.22
CA VAL A 161 32.18 -14.12 2.06
C VAL A 161 31.20 -12.95 2.00
N LEU A 162 30.65 -12.56 3.16
CA LEU A 162 29.57 -11.59 3.25
C LEU A 162 30.04 -10.17 3.55
N ASP A 163 31.23 -10.01 4.12
CA ASP A 163 31.80 -8.74 4.55
C ASP A 163 32.28 -7.90 3.35
N GLY A 164 32.07 -6.60 3.42
CA GLY A 164 32.46 -5.69 2.35
C GLY A 164 31.54 -5.71 1.12
N LYS A 165 30.38 -6.37 1.18
CA LYS A 165 29.41 -6.45 0.08
C LYS A 165 28.42 -5.27 0.13
N PRO A 166 27.87 -4.81 -1.00
CA PRO A 166 26.91 -3.71 -1.01
C PRO A 166 25.57 -4.13 -0.41
N VAL A 167 24.98 -3.19 0.35
CA VAL A 167 23.61 -3.18 0.84
C VAL A 167 22.95 -1.93 0.29
N TYR A 168 22.00 -2.12 -0.61
CA TYR A 168 21.28 -1.04 -1.28
C TYR A 168 20.30 -0.36 -0.32
N THR A 169 20.82 0.60 0.44
CA THR A 169 20.06 1.34 1.46
C THR A 169 18.92 2.15 0.86
N VAL A 170 19.04 2.55 -0.40
CA VAL A 170 17.96 3.23 -1.14
C VAL A 170 16.65 2.44 -1.14
N PHE A 171 16.68 1.11 -1.26
CA PHE A 171 15.47 0.28 -1.20
C PHE A 171 14.80 0.36 0.17
N TYR A 172 15.58 0.32 1.25
CA TYR A 172 15.04 0.44 2.60
C TYR A 172 14.44 1.83 2.85
N LEU A 173 15.08 2.89 2.36
CA LEU A 173 14.55 4.26 2.45
C LEU A 173 13.24 4.40 1.67
N GLU A 174 13.15 3.83 0.48
CA GLU A 174 11.91 3.80 -0.29
C GLU A 174 10.83 2.98 0.43
N TRP A 175 11.16 1.82 0.97
CA TRP A 175 10.21 0.98 1.72
C TRP A 175 9.63 1.70 2.94
N LEU A 176 10.41 2.53 3.64
CA LEU A 176 9.92 3.33 4.77
C LEU A 176 8.83 4.34 4.40
N VAL A 177 8.66 4.65 3.11
CA VAL A 177 7.59 5.52 2.62
C VAL A 177 6.51 4.70 1.91
N ASN A 178 6.90 3.87 0.95
CA ASN A 178 5.96 3.18 0.08
C ASN A 178 5.25 2.01 0.76
N VAL A 179 5.90 1.28 1.68
CA VAL A 179 5.21 0.20 2.40
C VAL A 179 4.07 0.75 3.27
N PRO A 180 4.26 1.84 4.04
CA PRO A 180 3.15 2.50 4.71
C PRO A 180 2.01 2.92 3.79
N ILE A 181 2.33 3.48 2.62
CA ILE A 181 1.32 3.86 1.63
C ILE A 181 0.52 2.63 1.17
N LEU A 182 1.19 1.52 0.84
CA LEU A 182 0.56 0.28 0.41
C LEU A 182 -0.34 -0.32 1.49
N LEU A 183 0.08 -0.27 2.75
CA LEU A 183 -0.73 -0.71 3.88
C LEU A 183 -1.95 0.17 4.12
N ILE A 184 -1.86 1.49 3.90
CA ILE A 184 -3.03 2.40 3.92
C ILE A 184 -4.00 2.06 2.79
N LEU A 185 -3.48 1.85 1.57
CA LEU A 185 -4.29 1.46 0.42
C LEU A 185 -5.01 0.12 0.68
N ALA A 186 -4.31 -0.88 1.24
CA ALA A 186 -4.89 -2.18 1.56
C ALA A 186 -5.89 -2.12 2.72
N GLY A 187 -5.51 -1.52 3.85
CA GLY A 187 -6.34 -1.48 5.04
C GLY A 187 -7.51 -0.51 4.91
N LYS A 188 -7.22 0.78 4.70
CA LYS A 188 -8.24 1.84 4.72
C LYS A 188 -9.07 1.88 3.44
N HIS A 189 -8.45 1.74 2.28
CA HIS A 189 -9.16 1.95 1.01
C HIS A 189 -9.71 0.64 0.41
N ALA A 190 -8.97 -0.47 0.46
CA ALA A 190 -9.47 -1.74 -0.07
C ALA A 190 -10.39 -2.48 0.93
N LEU A 191 -10.04 -2.50 2.22
CA LEU A 191 -10.79 -3.22 3.26
C LEU A 191 -11.64 -2.33 4.16
N LEU A 192 -11.71 -1.03 3.90
CA LEU A 192 -12.50 -0.05 4.67
C LEU A 192 -12.21 -0.05 6.18
N ARG A 193 -10.99 -0.44 6.60
CA ARG A 193 -10.61 -0.45 8.01
C ARG A 193 -10.42 0.96 8.55
N PRO A 194 -10.76 1.24 9.82
CA PRO A 194 -10.50 2.53 10.43
C PRO A 194 -8.99 2.78 10.55
N MET A 195 -8.54 4.02 10.35
CA MET A 195 -7.11 4.38 10.38
C MET A 195 -6.44 4.04 11.72
N ALA A 196 -7.19 4.03 12.82
CA ALA A 196 -6.67 3.63 14.13
C ALA A 196 -6.18 2.17 14.13
N GLU A 197 -6.88 1.27 13.43
CA GLU A 197 -6.46 -0.13 13.28
C GLU A 197 -5.28 -0.27 12.32
N VAL A 198 -5.28 0.52 11.23
CA VAL A 198 -4.21 0.50 10.23
C VAL A 198 -2.87 1.01 10.80
N THR A 199 -2.92 1.99 11.71
CA THR A 199 -1.73 2.66 12.26
C THR A 199 -0.74 1.71 12.93
N ARG A 200 -1.22 0.67 13.62
CA ARG A 200 -0.33 -0.23 14.36
C ARG A 200 0.55 -1.07 13.43
N PRO A 201 0.03 -1.81 12.44
CA PRO A 201 0.88 -2.50 11.47
C PRO A 201 1.82 -1.56 10.71
N LEU A 202 1.40 -0.33 10.39
CA LEU A 202 2.30 0.66 9.77
C LEU A 202 3.56 0.93 10.61
N VAL A 203 3.37 1.20 11.91
CA VAL A 203 4.48 1.47 12.84
C VAL A 203 5.38 0.26 12.97
N VAL A 204 4.78 -0.91 13.23
CA VAL A 204 5.51 -2.17 13.42
C VAL A 204 6.32 -2.50 12.18
N THR A 205 5.75 -2.28 10.98
CA THR A 205 6.43 -2.48 9.70
C THR A 205 7.63 -1.58 9.51
N ASN A 206 7.50 -0.27 9.74
CA ASN A 206 8.66 0.62 9.65
C ASN A 206 9.78 0.23 10.61
N ILE A 207 9.43 -0.15 11.84
CA ILE A 207 10.43 -0.57 12.84
C ILE A 207 11.18 -1.81 12.35
N TYR A 208 10.48 -2.87 11.92
CA TYR A 208 11.18 -4.09 11.51
C TYR A 208 11.99 -3.88 10.22
N ILE A 209 11.59 -2.97 9.32
CA ILE A 209 12.39 -2.61 8.14
C ILE A 209 13.73 -2.00 8.58
N ILE A 210 13.71 -1.09 9.55
CA ILE A 210 14.93 -0.45 10.08
C ILE A 210 15.81 -1.47 10.80
N LEU A 211 15.21 -2.37 11.58
CA LEU A 211 15.94 -3.44 12.27
C LEU A 211 16.56 -4.43 11.27
N ALA A 212 15.84 -4.82 10.23
CA ALA A 212 16.36 -5.67 9.15
C ALA A 212 17.51 -4.99 8.40
N TRP A 213 17.38 -3.70 8.08
CA TRP A 213 18.47 -2.89 7.52
C TRP A 213 19.70 -2.88 8.46
N SER A 214 19.48 -2.60 9.74
CA SER A 214 20.53 -2.53 10.76
C SER A 214 21.30 -3.83 10.90
N ALA A 215 20.63 -4.98 10.76
CA ALA A 215 21.26 -6.30 10.90
C ALA A 215 22.42 -6.55 9.91
N HIS A 216 22.43 -5.87 8.76
CA HIS A 216 23.54 -5.97 7.79
C HIS A 216 24.88 -5.39 8.28
N PHE A 217 24.83 -4.58 9.32
CA PHE A 217 25.96 -3.81 9.83
C PHE A 217 26.36 -4.21 11.25
N ILE A 218 25.78 -5.30 11.78
CA ILE A 218 26.10 -5.82 13.11
C ILE A 218 27.16 -6.92 12.96
N PRO A 219 28.40 -6.71 13.47
CA PRO A 219 29.45 -7.72 13.36
C PRO A 219 29.21 -8.92 14.28
N SER A 220 28.58 -8.69 15.44
CA SER A 220 28.27 -9.75 16.40
C SER A 220 27.17 -10.66 15.88
N VAL A 221 27.55 -11.90 15.55
CA VAL A 221 26.64 -12.94 15.00
C VAL A 221 25.40 -13.14 15.88
N GLY A 222 25.58 -13.27 17.19
CA GLY A 222 24.46 -13.50 18.12
C GLY A 222 23.50 -12.32 18.19
N LEU A 223 24.02 -11.09 18.28
CA LEU A 223 23.18 -9.88 18.28
C LEU A 223 22.47 -9.70 16.94
N ARG A 224 23.17 -9.92 15.83
CA ARG A 224 22.64 -9.84 14.47
C ARG A 224 21.43 -10.75 14.29
N TYR A 225 21.58 -12.05 14.59
CA TYR A 225 20.47 -12.99 14.45
C TYR A 225 19.35 -12.75 15.47
N SER A 226 19.66 -12.19 16.64
CA SER A 226 18.63 -11.74 17.59
C SER A 226 17.79 -10.60 17.00
N VAL A 227 18.43 -9.60 16.38
CA VAL A 227 17.74 -8.50 15.68
C VAL A 227 16.92 -9.03 14.50
N VAL A 228 17.47 -9.96 13.70
CA VAL A 228 16.72 -10.62 12.62
C VAL A 228 15.50 -11.36 13.17
N ALA A 229 15.65 -12.15 14.23
CA ALA A 229 14.54 -12.88 14.84
C ALA A 229 13.44 -11.93 15.36
N VAL A 230 13.82 -10.82 16.00
CA VAL A 230 12.87 -9.78 16.41
C VAL A 230 12.14 -9.18 15.21
N SER A 231 12.85 -8.85 14.13
CA SER A 231 12.23 -8.33 12.90
C SER A 231 11.20 -9.29 12.31
N PHE A 232 11.52 -10.59 12.25
CA PHE A 232 10.57 -11.61 11.77
C PHE A 232 9.37 -11.80 12.70
N GLY A 233 9.58 -11.73 14.02
CA GLY A 233 8.48 -11.73 15.00
C GLY A 233 7.54 -10.54 14.80
N MET A 234 8.09 -9.34 14.55
CA MET A 234 7.32 -8.14 14.26
C MET A 234 6.58 -8.24 12.92
N TYR A 235 7.21 -8.80 11.88
CA TYR A 235 6.54 -9.10 10.61
C TYR A 235 5.35 -10.06 10.79
N GLY A 236 5.56 -11.15 11.55
CA GLY A 236 4.49 -12.10 11.87
C GLY A 236 3.33 -11.43 12.60
N TRP A 237 3.64 -10.55 13.56
CA TRP A 237 2.64 -9.78 14.29
C TRP A 237 1.84 -8.83 13.39
N ALA A 238 2.52 -8.03 12.56
CA ALA A 238 1.86 -7.13 11.62
C ALA A 238 0.98 -7.90 10.62
N SER A 239 1.46 -9.06 10.15
CA SER A 239 0.72 -9.94 9.24
C SER A 239 -0.54 -10.53 9.90
N LEU A 240 -0.49 -10.90 11.18
CA LEU A 240 -1.67 -11.36 11.92
C LEU A 240 -2.74 -10.28 12.03
N ASP A 241 -2.34 -9.03 12.30
CA ASP A 241 -3.27 -7.89 12.31
C ASP A 241 -3.92 -7.69 10.93
N MET A 242 -3.16 -7.82 9.85
CA MET A 242 -3.67 -7.77 8.47
C MET A 242 -4.65 -8.92 8.14
N VAL A 243 -4.37 -10.14 8.59
CA VAL A 243 -5.29 -11.29 8.44
C VAL A 243 -6.60 -11.03 9.19
N GLN A 244 -6.54 -10.40 10.37
CA GLN A 244 -7.74 -10.02 11.10
C GLN A 244 -8.57 -8.97 10.33
N TRP A 245 -7.94 -8.04 9.60
CA TRP A 245 -8.66 -7.10 8.72
C TRP A 245 -9.49 -7.83 7.68
N VAL A 246 -8.88 -8.81 7.01
CA VAL A 246 -9.57 -9.64 6.01
C VAL A 246 -10.73 -10.42 6.64
N SER A 247 -10.48 -11.08 7.78
CA SER A 247 -11.52 -11.85 8.47
C SER A 247 -12.70 -10.99 8.94
N ARG A 248 -12.45 -9.76 9.39
CA ARG A 248 -13.52 -8.81 9.74
C ARG A 248 -14.27 -8.35 8.49
N TYR A 249 -13.55 -8.02 7.42
CA TYR A 249 -14.15 -7.62 6.15
C TYR A 249 -15.13 -8.67 5.62
N HIS A 250 -14.73 -9.95 5.60
CA HIS A 250 -15.60 -11.05 5.14
C HIS A 250 -16.84 -11.25 6.01
N ARG A 251 -16.75 -10.96 7.32
CA ARG A 251 -17.90 -11.03 8.23
C ARG A 251 -18.87 -9.87 8.03
N GLU A 252 -18.35 -8.67 7.76
CA GLU A 252 -19.15 -7.47 7.57
C GLU A 252 -19.79 -7.39 6.18
N HIS A 253 -19.17 -8.00 5.16
CA HIS A 253 -19.62 -7.92 3.75
C HIS A 253 -19.70 -9.33 3.11
N PRO A 254 -20.65 -10.18 3.52
CA PRO A 254 -20.73 -11.57 3.05
C PRO A 254 -21.06 -11.71 1.55
N ASP A 255 -21.73 -10.71 0.97
CA ASP A 255 -22.29 -10.71 -0.39
C ASP A 255 -21.45 -9.93 -1.42
N GLU A 256 -20.49 -9.10 -0.98
CA GLU A 256 -19.61 -8.36 -1.89
C GLU A 256 -18.43 -9.22 -2.35
N GLY A 257 -18.08 -9.11 -3.65
CA GLY A 257 -17.06 -9.91 -4.35
C GLY A 257 -15.88 -10.36 -3.47
N ARG A 258 -15.92 -11.62 -3.02
CA ARG A 258 -15.13 -12.15 -1.89
C ARG A 258 -13.61 -12.06 -2.03
N LEU A 259 -13.11 -11.84 -3.24
CA LEU A 259 -11.69 -12.00 -3.56
C LEU A 259 -10.97 -10.70 -3.90
N SER A 260 -11.59 -9.74 -4.60
CA SER A 260 -10.85 -8.61 -5.18
C SER A 260 -10.28 -7.65 -4.13
N ARG A 261 -11.05 -7.32 -3.09
CA ARG A 261 -10.63 -6.40 -2.02
C ARG A 261 -9.61 -7.03 -1.05
N PRO A 262 -9.82 -8.25 -0.51
CA PRO A 262 -8.82 -8.93 0.31
C PRO A 262 -7.53 -9.30 -0.42
N PHE A 263 -7.57 -9.45 -1.74
CA PHE A 263 -6.40 -9.85 -2.54
C PHE A 263 -5.19 -8.95 -2.28
N LEU A 264 -5.37 -7.64 -2.21
CA LEU A 264 -4.26 -6.71 -1.98
C LEU A 264 -3.56 -6.98 -0.62
N CYS A 265 -4.35 -7.26 0.42
CA CYS A 265 -3.83 -7.58 1.74
C CYS A 265 -3.04 -8.90 1.74
N TRP A 266 -3.58 -9.95 1.12
CA TRP A 266 -2.89 -11.25 0.98
C TRP A 266 -1.63 -11.16 0.12
N ALA A 267 -1.68 -10.39 -0.96
CA ALA A 267 -0.53 -10.16 -1.82
C ALA A 267 0.59 -9.47 -1.05
N LEU A 268 0.29 -8.43 -0.26
CA LEU A 268 1.29 -7.74 0.55
C LEU A 268 1.94 -8.65 1.61
N ILE A 269 1.13 -9.43 2.36
CA ILE A 269 1.66 -10.40 3.33
C ILE A 269 2.62 -11.37 2.62
N THR A 270 2.16 -11.98 1.52
CA THR A 270 2.95 -12.96 0.77
C THR A 270 4.24 -12.37 0.24
N ILE A 271 4.17 -11.20 -0.40
CA ILE A 271 5.32 -10.51 -0.99
C ILE A 271 6.34 -10.15 0.10
N PHE A 272 5.91 -9.59 1.23
CA PHE A 272 6.81 -9.27 2.35
C PHE A 272 7.47 -10.52 2.96
N GLY A 273 6.73 -11.63 3.04
CA GLY A 273 7.29 -12.93 3.41
C GLY A 273 8.42 -13.36 2.47
N ILE A 274 8.22 -13.23 1.15
CA ILE A 274 9.24 -13.58 0.15
C ILE A 274 10.47 -12.65 0.27
N TYR A 275 10.28 -11.34 0.49
CA TYR A 275 11.40 -10.43 0.77
C TYR A 275 12.23 -10.90 1.98
N GLY A 276 11.56 -11.38 3.03
CA GLY A 276 12.22 -11.98 4.19
C GLY A 276 13.04 -13.24 3.84
N ILE A 277 12.51 -14.12 3.00
CA ILE A 277 13.23 -15.33 2.55
C ILE A 277 14.49 -14.94 1.76
N VAL A 278 14.38 -14.00 0.84
CA VAL A 278 15.53 -13.51 0.05
C VAL A 278 16.56 -12.84 0.97
N PHE A 279 16.12 -12.05 1.94
CA PHE A 279 16.99 -11.47 2.97
C PHE A 279 17.75 -12.54 3.75
N LEU A 280 17.08 -13.61 4.22
CA LEU A 280 17.75 -14.72 4.93
C LEU A 280 18.72 -15.50 4.02
N GLY A 281 18.32 -15.73 2.77
CA GLY A 281 19.17 -16.34 1.75
C GLY A 281 20.43 -15.51 1.51
N ARG A 282 20.29 -14.18 1.48
CA ARG A 282 21.43 -13.25 1.35
C ARG A 282 22.33 -13.26 2.58
N MET A 283 21.75 -13.26 3.78
CA MET A 283 22.47 -13.28 5.07
C MET A 283 23.18 -14.61 5.34
N SER A 284 22.79 -15.68 4.65
CA SER A 284 23.43 -16.99 4.71
C SER A 284 24.37 -17.26 3.53
N GLY A 285 24.52 -16.32 2.59
CA GLY A 285 25.39 -16.45 1.42
C GLY A 285 24.83 -17.32 0.28
N HIS A 286 23.59 -17.80 0.39
CA HIS A 286 22.94 -18.60 -0.66
C HIS A 286 22.41 -17.75 -1.83
N VAL A 287 22.09 -16.47 -1.58
CA VAL A 287 21.62 -15.54 -2.61
C VAL A 287 22.74 -14.56 -2.95
N SER A 288 23.11 -14.50 -4.23
CA SER A 288 24.09 -13.54 -4.74
C SER A 288 23.53 -12.11 -4.72
N ILE A 289 24.43 -11.12 -4.69
CA ILE A 289 24.06 -9.69 -4.68
C ILE A 289 23.28 -9.31 -5.94
N GLU A 290 23.67 -9.86 -7.10
CA GLU A 290 22.98 -9.63 -8.36
C GLU A 290 21.56 -10.21 -8.32
N ALA A 291 21.41 -11.44 -7.82
CA ALA A 291 20.10 -12.07 -7.68
C ALA A 291 19.20 -11.31 -6.70
N GLU A 292 19.73 -10.87 -5.55
CA GLU A 292 19.02 -10.03 -4.58
C GLU A 292 18.56 -8.72 -5.22
N ARG A 293 19.46 -8.01 -5.91
CA ARG A 293 19.13 -6.73 -6.56
C ARG A 293 18.09 -6.92 -7.67
N LEU A 294 18.26 -7.91 -8.53
CA LEU A 294 17.31 -8.19 -9.61
C LEU A 294 15.93 -8.55 -9.04
N PHE A 295 15.91 -9.38 -8.00
CA PHE A 295 14.69 -9.74 -7.27
C PHE A 295 14.03 -8.48 -6.68
N PHE A 296 14.80 -7.61 -6.00
CA PHE A 296 14.27 -6.37 -5.45
C PHE A 296 13.75 -5.46 -6.56
N THR A 297 14.51 -5.14 -7.60
CA THR A 297 14.05 -4.29 -8.71
C THR A 297 12.74 -4.82 -9.33
N PHE A 298 12.67 -6.12 -9.62
CA PHE A 298 11.50 -6.72 -10.25
C PHE A 298 10.28 -6.72 -9.33
N TRP A 299 10.42 -7.19 -8.09
CA TRP A 299 9.31 -7.25 -7.14
C TRP A 299 8.92 -5.88 -6.58
N ASN A 300 9.84 -4.92 -6.53
CA ASN A 300 9.54 -3.56 -6.15
C ASN A 300 8.57 -2.98 -7.19
N LEU A 301 8.92 -3.06 -8.47
CA LEU A 301 8.04 -2.64 -9.55
C LEU A 301 6.72 -3.45 -9.58
N GLY A 302 6.83 -4.78 -9.61
CA GLY A 302 5.69 -5.67 -9.77
C GLY A 302 4.65 -5.54 -8.67
N SER A 303 5.07 -5.48 -7.40
CA SER A 303 4.16 -5.36 -6.26
C SER A 303 3.37 -4.05 -6.28
N LYS A 304 4.02 -2.92 -6.62
CA LYS A 304 3.36 -1.61 -6.73
C LYS A 304 2.41 -1.54 -7.94
N LEU A 305 2.79 -2.12 -9.07
CA LEU A 305 1.91 -2.22 -10.24
C LEU A 305 0.67 -3.07 -9.94
N LEU A 306 0.85 -4.24 -9.32
CA LEU A 306 -0.25 -5.10 -8.89
C LEU A 306 -1.17 -4.37 -7.91
N ALA A 307 -0.62 -3.63 -6.95
CA ALA A 307 -1.40 -2.82 -6.03
C ALA A 307 -2.21 -1.72 -6.76
N SER A 308 -1.60 -1.03 -7.72
CA SER A 308 -2.28 -0.02 -8.54
C SER A 308 -3.43 -0.63 -9.34
N MET A 309 -3.21 -1.78 -9.97
CA MET A 309 -4.24 -2.50 -10.72
C MET A 309 -5.39 -2.94 -9.82
N ALA A 310 -5.09 -3.48 -8.63
CA ALA A 310 -6.11 -3.88 -7.66
C ALA A 310 -6.96 -2.69 -7.21
N ILE A 311 -6.33 -1.55 -6.87
CA ILE A 311 -7.03 -0.33 -6.46
C ILE A 311 -7.86 0.26 -7.62
N ALA A 312 -7.32 0.28 -8.84
CA ALA A 312 -8.06 0.70 -10.02
C ALA A 312 -9.30 -0.18 -10.26
N GLY A 313 -9.16 -1.50 -10.10
CA GLY A 313 -10.27 -2.46 -10.19
C GLY A 313 -11.35 -2.21 -9.12
N ILE A 314 -10.96 -1.98 -7.87
CA ILE A 314 -11.88 -1.66 -6.77
C ILE A 314 -12.65 -0.38 -7.08
N ARG A 315 -11.96 0.69 -7.48
CA ARG A 315 -12.60 1.98 -7.81
C ARG A 315 -13.51 1.89 -9.02
N SER A 316 -13.12 1.13 -10.04
CA SER A 316 -13.95 0.89 -11.21
C SER A 316 -15.26 0.22 -10.82
N SER A 317 -15.20 -0.80 -9.97
CA SER A 317 -16.37 -1.49 -9.44
C SER A 317 -17.26 -0.56 -8.60
N GLU A 318 -16.69 0.28 -7.74
CA GLU A 318 -17.43 1.24 -6.93
C GLU A 318 -18.15 2.28 -7.80
N ASN A 319 -17.46 2.84 -8.78
CA ASN A 319 -18.05 3.80 -9.71
C ASN A 319 -19.17 3.17 -10.55
N HIS A 320 -18.99 1.92 -10.99
CA HIS A 320 -20.02 1.19 -11.72
C HIS A 320 -21.29 1.01 -10.88
N ASN A 321 -21.14 0.57 -9.62
CA ASN A 321 -22.26 0.40 -8.70
C ASN A 321 -22.96 1.74 -8.42
N LEU A 322 -22.21 2.82 -8.24
CA LEU A 322 -22.76 4.16 -8.05
C LEU A 322 -23.56 4.64 -9.26
N LEU A 323 -23.07 4.42 -10.48
CA LEU A 323 -23.79 4.76 -11.71
C LEU A 323 -25.07 3.93 -11.87
N LEU A 324 -25.01 2.62 -11.60
CA LEU A 324 -26.19 1.76 -11.62
C LEU A 324 -27.25 2.25 -10.62
N ASN A 325 -26.83 2.60 -9.39
CA ASN A 325 -27.74 3.12 -8.38
C ASN A 325 -28.37 4.45 -8.77
N MET A 326 -27.61 5.36 -9.40
CA MET A 326 -28.16 6.61 -9.93
C MET A 326 -29.19 6.37 -11.05
N LEU A 327 -28.92 5.42 -11.95
CA LEU A 327 -29.84 5.06 -13.04
C LEU A 327 -31.13 4.44 -12.49
N VAL A 328 -31.02 3.50 -11.54
CA VAL A 328 -32.18 2.88 -10.88
C VAL A 328 -32.99 3.96 -10.16
N ASN A 329 -32.36 4.84 -9.38
CA ASN A 329 -33.06 5.89 -8.66
C ASN A 329 -33.77 6.87 -9.60
N THR A 330 -33.10 7.32 -10.67
CA THR A 330 -33.71 8.21 -11.67
C THR A 330 -34.92 7.56 -12.35
N ASN A 331 -34.80 6.27 -12.69
CA ASN A 331 -35.91 5.51 -13.29
C ASN A 331 -37.08 5.36 -12.31
N THR A 332 -36.82 5.10 -11.02
CA THR A 332 -37.90 4.99 -10.02
C THR A 332 -38.63 6.31 -9.79
N VAL A 333 -37.93 7.45 -9.78
CA VAL A 333 -38.55 8.77 -9.64
C VAL A 333 -39.40 9.08 -10.88
N PHE A 334 -38.88 8.78 -12.07
CA PHE A 334 -39.61 8.95 -13.32
C PHE A 334 -40.88 8.09 -13.38
N GLN A 335 -40.78 6.80 -13.01
CA GLN A 335 -41.93 5.90 -12.96
C GLN A 335 -43.00 6.34 -11.94
N ARG A 336 -42.59 6.91 -10.81
CA ARG A 336 -43.54 7.49 -9.82
C ARG A 336 -44.27 8.68 -10.42
N GLY A 337 -43.57 9.58 -11.10
CA GLY A 337 -44.19 10.73 -11.78
C GLY A 337 -45.25 10.31 -12.80
N ILE A 338 -44.95 9.32 -13.65
CA ILE A 338 -45.93 8.81 -14.62
C ILE A 338 -47.17 8.24 -13.93
N ARG A 339 -46.98 7.51 -12.83
CA ARG A 339 -48.09 6.89 -12.09
C ARG A 339 -48.98 7.96 -11.44
N GLU A 340 -48.37 8.98 -10.83
CA GLU A 340 -49.10 10.09 -10.22
C GLU A 340 -49.90 10.88 -11.28
N GLU A 341 -49.34 11.10 -12.48
CA GLU A 341 -50.06 11.72 -13.60
C GLU A 341 -51.25 10.88 -14.07
N GLN A 342 -51.08 9.55 -14.15
CA GLN A 342 -52.18 8.64 -14.51
C GLN A 342 -53.30 8.67 -13.46
N GLU A 343 -52.95 8.69 -12.17
CA GLU A 343 -53.91 8.75 -11.06
C GLU A 343 -54.65 10.10 -11.00
N LEU A 344 -54.04 11.21 -11.42
CA LEU A 344 -54.71 12.52 -11.53
C LEU A 344 -55.64 12.64 -12.74
N SER A 345 -55.41 11.83 -13.78
CA SER A 345 -56.20 11.84 -15.02
C SER A 345 -57.45 10.95 -14.99
N ALA A 346 -57.55 10.07 -13.99
CA ALA A 346 -58.68 9.17 -13.77
C ALA A 346 -59.67 9.77 -12.75
#